data_AF-E7CGQ9-F1
#
_entry.id   AF-E7CGQ9-F1
#
_cell.length_a   1.000
_cell.length_b   1.000
_cell.length_c   1.000
_cell.angle_alpha   90.00
_cell.angle_beta   90.00
_cell.angle_gamma   90.00
#
_symmetry.space_group_name_H-M   'P 1'
#
loop_
_entity.id
_entity.type
_entity.pdbx_description
1 polymer ?
#
loop_
_entity_poly.entity_id
_entity_poly.type
_entity_poly.pdbx_seq_one_letter_code
_entity_poly.pdbx_strand_id
1 'polypeptide(L)' 'MQRKYDELYSNSLNGNNFYKLIDIIGSEENIRLAYRNIKTNKGE' A
#
# COMPACT_ATOMS: atom_id res chain seq x y z
N MET A 1 3.09 3.20 8.17
CA MET A 1 2.23 2.47 7.22
C MET A 1 0.99 1.76 7.76
N GLN A 2 1.04 0.89 8.79
CA GLN A 2 -0.08 0.00 9.15
C GLN A 2 -1.48 0.65 9.17
N ARG A 3 -1.67 1.72 9.96
CA ARG A 3 -2.97 2.44 10.05
C ARG A 3 -3.50 2.95 8.71
N LYS A 4 -2.62 3.42 7.82
CA LYS A 4 -3.03 3.90 6.49
C LYS A 4 -3.59 2.77 5.63
N TYR A 5 -3.02 1.57 5.71
CA TYR A 5 -3.56 0.42 4.99
C TYR A 5 -4.84 -0.12 5.62
N ASP A 6 -4.94 -0.11 6.95
CA ASP A 6 -6.16 -0.51 7.66
C ASP A 6 -7.33 0.42 7.28
N GLU A 7 -7.09 1.73 7.19
CA GLU A 7 -8.06 2.72 6.71
C GLU A 7 -8.43 2.51 5.24
N LEU A 8 -7.45 2.27 4.36
CA LEU A 8 -7.72 1.97 2.95
C LEU A 8 -8.57 0.70 2.80
N TYR A 9 -8.27 -0.33 3.60
CA TYR A 9 -9.02 -1.58 3.61
C TYR A 9 -10.47 -1.37 4.07
N SER A 10 -10.67 -0.69 5.20
CA SER A 10 -12.01 -0.34 5.68
C SER A 10 -12.80 0.47 4.65
N ASN A 11 -12.17 1.47 4.03
CA ASN A 11 -12.79 2.27 2.98
C ASN A 11 -13.16 1.43 1.75
N SER A 12 -12.35 0.43 1.40
CA SER A 12 -12.61 -0.47 0.28
C SER A 12 -13.83 -1.34 0.54
N LEU A 13 -13.97 -1.85 1.76
CA LEU A 13 -15.14 -2.64 2.16
C LEU A 13 -16.43 -1.82 2.12
N ASN A 14 -16.33 -0.52 2.37
CA ASN A 14 -17.46 0.41 2.31
C ASN A 14 -17.77 0.92 0.89
N GLY A 15 -17.05 0.46 -0.14
CA GLY A 15 -17.28 0.88 -1.53
C GLY A 15 -16.84 2.31 -1.85
N ASN A 16 -15.94 2.89 -1.04
CA ASN A 16 -15.45 4.25 -1.24
C ASN A 16 -14.53 4.35 -2.46
N ASN A 17 -14.58 5.50 -3.13
CA ASN A 17 -13.67 5.82 -4.24
C ASN A 17 -12.32 6.35 -3.72
N PHE A 18 -11.23 5.93 -4.35
CA PHE A 18 -9.86 6.28 -3.92
C PHE A 18 -9.18 7.26 -4.88
N TYR A 19 -9.42 8.56 -4.69
CA TYR A 19 -8.85 9.59 -5.55
C TYR A 19 -7.35 9.84 -5.36
N LYS A 20 -6.79 9.43 -4.20
CA LYS A 20 -5.38 9.65 -3.84
C LYS A 20 -4.56 8.35 -3.82
N LEU A 21 -5.09 7.28 -4.41
CA LEU A 21 -4.44 5.97 -4.35
C LEU A 21 -3.06 5.99 -5.02
N ILE A 22 -2.94 6.68 -6.15
CA ILE A 22 -1.67 6.81 -6.89
C ILE A 22 -0.62 7.53 -6.05
N ASP A 23 -0.98 8.60 -5.34
CA ASP A 23 -0.06 9.32 -4.45
C ASP A 23 0.44 8.42 -3.30
N ILE A 24 -0.45 7.58 -2.77
CA ILE A 24 -0.09 6.64 -1.72
C ILE A 24 0.86 5.57 -2.27
N ILE A 25 0.53 4.95 -3.41
CA ILE A 25 1.37 3.93 -4.08
C ILE A 25 2.75 4.50 -4.44
N GLY A 26 2.80 5.72 -4.98
CA GLY A 26 4.03 6.40 -5.38
C GLY A 26 4.83 7.03 -4.24
N SER A 27 4.33 6.98 -2.99
CA SER A 27 5.06 7.53 -1.86
C SER A 27 6.37 6.77 -1.61
N GLU A 28 7.40 7.49 -1.18
CA GLU A 28 8.73 6.92 -0.92
C GLU A 28 8.67 5.75 0.09
N GLU A 29 7.83 5.85 1.11
CA GLU A 29 7.61 4.78 2.10
C GLU A 29 7.08 3.50 1.42
N ASN A 30 6.14 3.63 0.47
CA ASN A 30 5.60 2.50 -0.29
C ASN A 30 6.61 1.90 -1.27
N ILE A 31 7.37 2.74 -1.99
CA ILE A 31 8.40 2.28 -2.92
C ILE A 31 9.47 1.48 -2.18
N ARG A 32 9.95 1.99 -1.03
CA ARG A 32 10.93 1.30 -0.19
C ARG A 32 10.38 -0.01 0.39
N LEU A 33 9.12 -0.02 0.82
CA LEU A 33 8.47 -1.23 1.32
C LEU A 33 8.34 -2.29 0.22
N ALA A 34 7.88 -1.90 -0.97
CA ALA A 34 7.77 -2.80 -2.12
C ALA A 34 9.14 -3.38 -2.49
N TYR A 35 10.18 -2.54 -2.57
CA TYR A 35 11.55 -3.00 -2.84
C TYR A 35 12.04 -4.01 -1.81
N ARG A 36 11.84 -3.74 -0.51
CA ARG A 36 12.19 -4.68 0.55
C ARG A 36 11.41 -5.99 0.40
N ASN A 37 10.10 -5.93 0.19
CA ASN A 37 9.28 -7.13 0.04
C ASN A 37 9.71 -7.98 -1.16
N ILE A 38 9.97 -7.36 -2.30
CA ILE A 38 10.49 -8.05 -3.51
C ILE A 38 11.86 -8.68 -3.24
N LYS A 39 12.79 -7.93 -2.63
CA LYS A 39 14.14 -8.42 -2.31
C LYS A 39 14.13 -9.59 -1.32
N THR A 40 13.17 -9.60 -0.40
CA THR A 40 13.07 -10.63 0.64
C THR A 40 12.33 -11.87 0.15
N ASN A 41 11.52 -11.74 -0.90
CA ASN A 41 10.89 -12.85 -1.60
C ASN A 41 11.94 -13.55 -2.47
N LYS A 42 12.79 -14.37 -1.82
CA LYS A 42 13.63 -15.35 -2.51
C LYS A 42 12.67 -16.39 -3.06
N GLY A 43 12.18 -16.18 -4.28
CA GLY A 43 11.21 -17.08 -4.91
C GLY A 43 11.58 -18.53 -4.62
N GLU A 44 10.72 -19.21 -3.87
CA GLU A 44 10.74 -20.66 -3.71
C GLU A 44 9.99 -21.29 -4.89
#